data_AF-A0A329ZMJ6-F1
#
_entry.id   AF-A0A329ZMJ6-F1
#
_cell.length_a   1.000
_cell.length_b   1.000
_cell.length_c   1.000
_cell.angle_alpha   90.00
_cell.angle_beta   90.00
_cell.angle_gamma   90.00
#
_symmetry.space_group_name_H-M   'P 1'
#
loop_
_entity.id
_entity.type
_entity.pdbx_description
1 polymer ?
#
loop_
_entity_poly.entity_id
_entity_poly.type
_entity_poly.pdbx_seq_one_letter_code
_entity_poly.pdbx_strand_id
1 'polypeptide(L)'
;MRTEIIDFARYSSLRIGAKLRVCLIQSQEDCLALQKHTIIGRANNLLVSPNARNLAMLDSAMFENISLEKDHILIGAATSSSRIFRFYKQHNLAGAEFLKGLPGSLGGIIKMNAGLRVLTKMYEIKEQLLEVNINGEWLDSHKLHLAYRTSNICGVILQARLRVQKGFDETLAKEFSLIRAKHPKEPSCGSCFKNPANDFAGRLLESVGLKGFSIGGVGFSAQHANFLVNLGNGSFGDALKLIQLAKSRVYEKFKKVLEPEVQIIG
;
A
#
# COMPACT_ATOMS: atom_id res chain seq x y z
N MET A 1 -7.47 6.51 25.08
CA MET A 1 -7.27 6.34 23.64
C MET A 1 -8.42 6.97 22.89
N ARG A 2 -8.11 7.91 21.99
CA ARG A 2 -9.09 8.56 21.09
C ARG A 2 -9.55 7.55 20.04
N THR A 3 -10.82 7.61 19.65
CA THR A 3 -11.39 6.76 18.61
C THR A 3 -12.21 7.57 17.62
N GLU A 4 -12.25 7.14 16.38
CA GLU A 4 -13.11 7.73 15.34
C GLU A 4 -13.92 6.65 14.62
N ILE A 5 -15.04 7.05 14.02
CA ILE A 5 -15.81 6.19 13.12
C ILE A 5 -15.38 6.50 11.69
N ILE A 6 -14.74 5.51 11.05
CA ILE A 6 -14.30 5.61 9.66
C ILE A 6 -15.27 4.87 8.76
N ASP A 7 -15.80 5.56 7.76
CA ASP A 7 -16.61 4.98 6.69
C ASP A 7 -15.69 4.44 5.58
N PHE A 8 -15.45 3.12 5.57
CA PHE A 8 -14.53 2.51 4.61
C PHE A 8 -15.04 2.52 3.17
N ALA A 9 -16.34 2.73 2.93
CA ALA A 9 -16.88 2.97 1.60
C ALA A 9 -16.44 4.33 1.02
N ARG A 10 -16.06 5.28 1.88
CA ARG A 10 -15.54 6.60 1.48
C ARG A 10 -14.03 6.74 1.66
N TYR A 11 -13.48 6.06 2.67
CA TYR A 11 -12.09 6.18 3.09
C TYR A 11 -11.14 5.30 2.26
N SER A 12 -11.49 4.04 2.02
CA SER A 12 -10.63 3.13 1.26
C SER A 12 -10.58 3.50 -0.21
N SER A 13 -9.46 3.21 -0.89
CA SER A 13 -9.39 3.47 -2.33
C SER A 13 -10.25 2.54 -3.17
N LEU A 14 -10.62 1.36 -2.64
CA LEU A 14 -11.57 0.43 -3.25
C LEU A 14 -13.04 0.88 -3.05
N ARG A 15 -13.31 1.74 -2.05
CA ARG A 15 -14.66 2.23 -1.71
C ARG A 15 -15.65 1.10 -1.39
N ILE A 16 -15.17 0.09 -0.67
CA ILE A 16 -15.96 -1.03 -0.15
C ILE A 16 -15.64 -1.17 1.33
N GLY A 17 -16.67 -1.25 2.17
CA GLY A 17 -16.54 -1.49 3.60
C GLY A 17 -17.64 -0.81 4.42
N ALA A 18 -17.69 -1.12 5.71
CA ALA A 18 -18.67 -0.55 6.63
C ALA A 18 -18.11 0.68 7.38
N LYS A 19 -18.95 1.32 8.18
CA LYS A 19 -18.52 2.28 9.20
C LYS A 19 -17.99 1.51 10.41
N LEU A 20 -16.70 1.65 10.71
CA LEU A 20 -16.05 0.93 11.79
C LEU A 20 -15.37 1.89 12.76
N ARG A 21 -15.31 1.51 14.03
CA ARG A 21 -14.54 2.24 15.05
C ARG A 21 -13.05 1.93 14.86
N VAL A 22 -12.24 2.99 14.81
CA VAL A 22 -10.79 2.92 14.68
C VAL A 22 -10.15 3.73 15.81
N CYS A 23 -9.22 3.11 16.53
CA CYS A 23 -8.41 3.78 17.55
C CYS A 23 -7.34 4.66 16.89
N LEU A 24 -7.08 5.84 17.46
CA LEU A 24 -5.99 6.70 17.02
C LEU A 24 -4.79 6.53 17.95
N ILE A 25 -3.63 6.31 17.34
CA ILE A 25 -2.32 6.29 17.98
C ILE A 25 -1.79 7.73 17.92
N GLN A 26 -1.61 8.36 19.09
CA GLN A 26 -1.16 9.74 19.21
C GLN A 26 0.25 9.82 19.80
N SER A 27 0.73 8.77 20.45
CA SER A 27 2.11 8.68 20.96
C SER A 27 2.65 7.24 20.89
N GLN A 28 3.93 7.07 21.26
CA GLN A 28 4.55 5.75 21.34
C GLN A 28 3.91 4.88 22.45
N GLU A 29 3.45 5.49 23.54
CA GLU A 29 2.85 4.78 24.68
C GLU A 29 1.54 4.06 24.27
N ASP A 30 0.80 4.62 23.31
CA ASP A 30 -0.39 3.98 22.74
C ASP A 30 -0.07 2.65 22.04
N CYS A 31 1.16 2.45 21.54
CA CYS A 31 1.54 1.26 20.80
C CYS A 31 1.44 -0.02 21.64
N LEU A 32 1.79 0.05 22.94
CA LEU A 32 1.68 -1.08 23.86
C LEU A 32 0.22 -1.45 24.13
N ALA A 33 -0.63 -0.44 24.34
CA ALA A 33 -2.06 -0.64 24.57
C ALA A 33 -2.77 -1.22 23.32
N LEU A 34 -2.26 -0.92 22.13
CA LEU A 34 -2.83 -1.30 20.85
C LEU A 34 -2.11 -2.47 20.17
N GLN A 35 -1.25 -3.21 20.88
CA GLN A 35 -0.49 -4.35 20.31
C GLN A 35 -1.35 -5.46 19.66
N LYS A 36 -2.61 -5.60 20.08
CA LYS A 36 -3.58 -6.56 19.52
C LYS A 36 -4.41 -5.98 18.37
N HIS A 37 -4.18 -4.72 18.01
CA HIS A 37 -4.93 -4.05 16.95
C HIS A 37 -4.27 -4.26 15.59
N THR A 38 -5.09 -4.37 14.57
CA THR A 38 -4.62 -4.30 13.19
C THR A 38 -4.37 -2.84 12.84
N ILE A 39 -3.13 -2.53 12.50
CA ILE A 39 -2.73 -1.18 12.11
C ILE A 39 -3.08 -0.96 10.64
N ILE A 40 -3.87 0.08 10.38
CA ILE A 40 -4.23 0.51 9.04
C ILE A 40 -3.61 1.87 8.74
N GLY A 41 -3.28 2.08 7.46
CA GLY A 41 -2.95 3.40 6.92
C GLY A 41 -4.11 3.95 6.10
N ARG A 42 -3.79 4.59 4.99
CA ARG A 42 -4.76 5.20 4.04
C ARG A 42 -5.66 4.22 3.27
N ALA A 43 -5.66 2.94 3.64
CA ALA A 43 -6.43 1.88 3.01
C ALA A 43 -6.30 1.81 1.47
N ASN A 44 -5.09 2.06 0.93
CA ASN A 44 -4.81 1.98 -0.50
C ASN A 44 -4.61 0.55 -1.02
N ASN A 45 -4.36 -0.40 -0.12
CA ASN A 45 -4.09 -1.81 -0.40
C ASN A 45 -4.92 -2.74 0.53
N LEU A 46 -6.07 -2.26 1.03
CA LEU A 46 -6.89 -2.99 1.99
C LEU A 46 -8.24 -3.38 1.41
N LEU A 47 -8.71 -4.58 1.75
CA LEU A 47 -10.11 -5.02 1.64
C LEU A 47 -10.60 -5.31 3.06
N VAL A 48 -11.42 -4.42 3.61
CA VAL A 48 -11.81 -4.44 5.03
C VAL A 48 -13.18 -5.08 5.21
N SER A 49 -13.25 -6.13 6.02
CA SER A 49 -14.47 -6.82 6.42
C SER A 49 -15.42 -5.85 7.13
N PRO A 50 -16.74 -5.92 6.87
CA PRO A 50 -17.72 -5.15 7.64
C PRO A 50 -17.78 -5.56 9.12
N ASN A 51 -17.19 -6.71 9.48
CA ASN A 51 -17.12 -7.23 10.83
C ASN A 51 -15.76 -6.97 11.50
N ALA A 52 -14.84 -6.26 10.84
CA ALA A 52 -13.50 -6.04 11.37
C ALA A 52 -13.54 -5.27 12.69
N ARG A 53 -12.68 -5.69 13.63
CA ARG A 53 -12.56 -5.13 14.97
C ARG A 53 -11.11 -4.82 15.30
N ASN A 54 -10.91 -4.10 16.39
CA ASN A 54 -9.57 -3.76 16.89
C ASN A 54 -8.72 -3.09 15.80
N LEU A 55 -9.28 -2.13 15.07
CA LEU A 55 -8.55 -1.35 14.09
C LEU A 55 -7.88 -0.16 14.78
N ALA A 56 -6.64 0.13 14.43
CA ALA A 56 -5.94 1.33 14.87
C ALA A 56 -5.20 1.99 13.72
N MET A 57 -5.02 3.31 13.80
CA MET A 57 -4.23 4.07 12.84
C MET A 57 -3.49 5.22 13.51
N LEU A 58 -2.44 5.70 12.87
CA LEU A 58 -1.72 6.88 13.33
C LEU A 58 -2.58 8.13 13.19
N ASP A 59 -2.59 8.97 14.22
CA ASP A 59 -3.12 10.34 14.12
C ASP A 59 -2.20 11.17 13.23
N SER A 60 -2.72 11.62 12.08
CA SER A 60 -1.96 12.46 11.14
C SER A 60 -1.48 13.76 11.80
N ALA A 61 -2.18 14.30 12.80
CA ALA A 61 -1.71 15.50 13.50
C ALA A 61 -0.34 15.29 14.18
N MET A 62 -0.03 14.05 14.56
CA MET A 62 1.21 13.70 15.26
C MET A 62 2.26 13.12 14.31
N PHE A 63 1.84 12.30 13.35
CA PHE A 63 2.74 11.49 12.53
C PHE A 63 2.76 11.86 11.03
N GLU A 64 2.21 13.00 10.63
CA GLU A 64 2.34 13.58 9.28
C GLU A 64 3.34 14.75 9.28
N ASN A 65 4.62 14.41 9.38
CA ASN A 65 5.72 15.38 9.36
C ASN A 65 6.83 14.94 8.40
N ILE A 66 7.64 15.91 7.95
CA ILE A 66 8.82 15.70 7.14
C ILE A 66 9.84 16.81 7.42
N SER A 67 11.09 16.44 7.73
CA SER A 67 12.21 17.36 7.91
C SER A 67 13.46 16.84 7.20
N LEU A 68 14.27 17.78 6.70
CA LEU A 68 15.59 17.49 6.17
C LEU A 68 16.59 17.80 7.26
N GLU A 69 17.19 16.75 7.83
CA GLU A 69 18.27 16.85 8.81
C GLU A 69 19.63 16.83 8.10
N LYS A 70 20.72 16.95 8.86
CA LYS A 70 22.08 17.06 8.31
C LYS A 70 22.49 15.85 7.45
N ASP A 71 22.10 14.65 7.85
CA ASP A 71 22.54 13.36 7.29
C ASP A 71 21.39 12.47 6.81
N HIS A 72 20.13 12.80 7.13
CA HIS A 72 18.95 12.02 6.77
C HIS A 72 17.72 12.90 6.56
N ILE A 73 16.68 12.30 5.99
CA ILE A 73 15.33 12.88 5.91
C ILE A 73 14.48 12.14 6.92
N LEU A 74 13.96 12.84 7.93
CA LEU A 74 13.06 12.27 8.92
C LEU A 74 11.62 12.43 8.43
N ILE A 75 10.86 11.35 8.39
CA ILE A 75 9.49 11.36 7.89
C ILE A 75 8.57 10.57 8.83
N GLY A 76 7.47 11.19 9.25
CA GLY A 76 6.40 10.54 9.98
C GLY A 76 5.65 9.51 9.13
N ALA A 77 5.26 8.39 9.74
CA ALA A 77 4.70 7.26 9.02
C ALA A 77 3.28 7.48 8.48
N ALA A 78 2.55 8.49 8.96
CA ALA A 78 1.25 8.89 8.40
C ALA A 78 1.40 9.75 7.13
N THR A 79 2.61 10.30 6.87
CA THR A 79 2.88 11.19 5.73
C THR A 79 2.54 10.53 4.40
N SER A 80 1.70 11.22 3.62
CA SER A 80 1.27 10.75 2.30
C SER A 80 2.40 10.74 1.27
N SER A 81 2.37 9.77 0.37
CA SER A 81 3.36 9.66 -0.72
C SER A 81 3.45 10.91 -1.60
N SER A 82 2.32 11.59 -1.83
CA SER A 82 2.28 12.85 -2.60
C SER A 82 2.99 14.01 -1.89
N ARG A 83 2.91 14.07 -0.55
CA ARG A 83 3.63 15.06 0.26
C ARG A 83 5.13 14.78 0.25
N ILE A 84 5.53 13.52 0.38
CA ILE A 84 6.93 13.09 0.32
C ILE A 84 7.52 13.41 -1.06
N PHE A 85 6.83 13.04 -2.14
CA PHE A 85 7.24 13.36 -3.51
C PHE A 85 7.46 14.86 -3.71
N ARG A 86 6.52 15.70 -3.25
CA ARG A 86 6.63 17.15 -3.38
C ARG A 86 7.83 17.70 -2.61
N PHE A 87 8.07 17.20 -1.39
CA PHE A 87 9.21 17.58 -0.59
C PHE A 87 10.53 17.25 -1.30
N TYR A 88 10.67 16.03 -1.82
CA TYR A 88 11.87 15.62 -2.55
C TYR A 88 12.12 16.51 -3.77
N LYS A 89 11.07 16.80 -4.55
CA LYS A 89 11.16 17.71 -5.69
C LYS A 89 11.61 19.12 -5.27
N GLN A 90 10.99 19.69 -4.23
CA GLN A 90 11.28 21.05 -3.77
C GLN A 90 12.71 21.22 -3.23
N HIS A 91 13.26 20.17 -2.61
CA HIS A 91 14.59 20.18 -2.01
C HIS A 91 15.68 19.57 -2.93
N ASN A 92 15.34 19.27 -4.19
CA ASN A 92 16.21 18.62 -5.18
C ASN A 92 16.84 17.31 -4.64
N LEU A 93 16.01 16.43 -4.09
CA LEU A 93 16.40 15.13 -3.52
C LEU A 93 15.98 14.00 -4.46
N ALA A 94 16.86 13.03 -4.68
CA ALA A 94 16.64 11.85 -5.50
C ALA A 94 16.06 10.68 -4.68
N GLY A 95 15.48 9.68 -5.35
CA GLY A 95 15.18 8.36 -4.77
C GLY A 95 13.73 8.13 -4.37
N ALA A 96 12.88 9.17 -4.42
CA ALA A 96 11.44 9.07 -4.12
C ALA A 96 10.53 9.42 -5.32
N GLU A 97 11.08 9.49 -6.54
CA GLU A 97 10.34 9.79 -7.77
C GLU A 97 9.19 8.79 -7.99
N PHE A 98 9.40 7.52 -7.62
CA PHE A 98 8.41 6.44 -7.74
C PHE A 98 7.13 6.70 -6.94
N LEU A 99 7.19 7.51 -5.89
CA LEU A 99 6.03 7.93 -5.11
C LEU A 99 5.04 8.77 -5.92
N LYS A 100 5.45 9.33 -7.07
CA LYS A 100 4.53 10.00 -8.01
C LYS A 100 3.43 9.07 -8.52
N GLY A 101 3.76 7.79 -8.72
CA GLY A 101 2.82 6.78 -9.23
C GLY A 101 2.22 5.89 -8.13
N LEU A 102 2.74 5.96 -6.90
CA LEU A 102 2.41 5.02 -5.84
C LEU A 102 1.68 5.73 -4.67
N PRO A 103 0.36 5.51 -4.49
CA PRO A 103 -0.38 6.07 -3.38
C PRO A 103 -0.15 5.29 -2.08
N GLY A 104 -0.14 5.98 -0.95
CA GLY A 104 -0.05 5.36 0.37
C GLY A 104 0.43 6.36 1.43
N SER A 105 0.45 5.92 2.69
CA SER A 105 1.27 6.56 3.72
C SER A 105 2.63 5.88 3.78
N LEU A 106 3.65 6.58 4.29
CA LEU A 106 4.99 6.03 4.42
C LEU A 106 5.01 4.70 5.19
N GLY A 107 4.28 4.59 6.30
CA GLY A 107 4.22 3.35 7.08
C GLY A 107 3.69 2.17 6.26
N GLY A 108 2.63 2.37 5.47
CA GLY A 108 2.12 1.34 4.56
C GLY A 108 3.10 1.00 3.44
N ILE A 109 3.81 2.00 2.90
CA ILE A 109 4.84 1.83 1.88
C ILE A 109 6.00 0.98 2.43
N ILE A 110 6.49 1.27 3.63
CA ILE A 110 7.55 0.50 4.29
C ILE A 110 7.07 -0.92 4.61
N LYS A 111 5.88 -1.06 5.23
CA LYS A 111 5.32 -2.37 5.60
C LYS A 111 5.21 -3.32 4.40
N MET A 112 4.90 -2.77 3.23
CA MET A 112 4.77 -3.54 1.98
C MET A 112 6.05 -3.56 1.15
N ASN A 113 7.17 -2.97 1.59
CA ASN A 113 8.33 -2.65 0.75
C ASN A 113 7.88 -2.20 -0.67
N ALA A 114 6.97 -1.22 -0.69
CA ALA A 114 6.25 -0.87 -1.88
C ALA A 114 7.19 -0.21 -2.90
N GLY A 115 6.89 -0.45 -4.18
CA GLY A 115 7.74 0.01 -5.27
C GLY A 115 7.05 -0.10 -6.62
N LEU A 116 7.61 0.58 -7.61
CA LEU A 116 7.15 0.55 -9.00
C LEU A 116 8.30 0.19 -9.93
N ARG A 117 7.96 -0.45 -11.05
CA ARG A 117 8.91 -0.81 -12.08
C ARG A 117 8.79 0.16 -13.26
N VAL A 118 9.93 0.67 -13.70
CA VAL A 118 10.09 1.38 -14.98
C VAL A 118 11.05 0.55 -15.82
N LEU A 119 10.65 0.23 -17.05
CA LEU A 119 11.39 -0.68 -17.92
C LEU A 119 11.73 -2.00 -17.18
N THR A 120 13.01 -2.29 -17.00
CA THR A 120 13.53 -3.48 -16.31
C THR A 120 13.88 -3.24 -14.85
N LYS A 121 13.90 -1.98 -14.38
CA LYS A 121 14.35 -1.62 -13.02
C LYS A 121 13.18 -1.47 -12.07
N MET A 122 13.25 -2.17 -10.94
CA MET A 122 12.36 -1.95 -9.80
C MET A 122 12.93 -0.82 -8.93
N TYR A 123 12.06 0.07 -8.46
CA TYR A 123 12.37 1.10 -7.48
C TYR A 123 11.52 0.83 -6.24
N GLU A 124 12.16 0.49 -5.13
CA GLU A 124 11.49 0.15 -3.87
C GLU A 124 11.95 1.06 -2.73
N ILE A 125 11.07 1.25 -1.74
CA ILE A 125 11.37 2.09 -0.57
C ILE A 125 12.63 1.65 0.19
N LYS A 126 12.93 0.34 0.22
CA LYS A 126 14.13 -0.18 0.91
C LYS A 126 15.44 0.45 0.41
N GLU A 127 15.49 0.92 -0.85
CA GLU A 127 16.68 1.54 -1.42
C GLU A 127 17.02 2.88 -0.75
N GLN A 128 16.03 3.51 -0.12
CA GLN A 128 16.17 4.80 0.54
C GLN A 128 16.18 4.71 2.07
N LEU A 129 15.78 3.58 2.66
CA LEU A 129 15.64 3.44 4.11
C LEU A 129 16.99 3.27 4.81
N LEU A 130 17.21 4.09 5.83
CA LEU A 130 18.29 3.92 6.81
C LEU A 130 17.77 3.19 8.03
N GLU A 131 16.79 3.78 8.71
CA GLU A 131 16.24 3.25 9.96
C GLU A 131 14.72 3.46 10.00
N VAL A 132 14.03 2.61 10.76
CA VAL A 132 12.58 2.69 10.98
C VAL A 132 12.33 2.66 12.48
N ASN A 133 11.53 3.62 12.95
CA ASN A 133 11.05 3.61 14.33
C ASN A 133 9.81 2.72 14.43
N ILE A 134 9.90 1.64 15.21
CA ILE A 134 8.85 0.65 15.41
C ILE A 134 8.55 0.61 16.91
N ASN A 135 7.32 0.97 17.29
CA ASN A 135 6.90 1.06 18.70
C ASN A 135 7.84 1.91 19.59
N GLY A 136 8.51 2.93 19.04
CA GLY A 136 9.47 3.77 19.76
C GLY A 136 10.93 3.34 19.61
N GLU A 137 11.22 2.12 19.14
CA GLU A 137 12.59 1.64 18.93
C GLU A 137 13.06 1.89 17.49
N TRP A 138 14.26 2.46 17.33
CA TRP A 138 14.89 2.65 16.02
C TRP A 138 15.65 1.39 15.61
N LEU A 139 15.25 0.80 14.48
CA LEU A 139 15.90 -0.36 13.89
C LEU A 139 16.47 -0.03 12.52
N ASP A 140 17.71 -0.48 12.28
CA ASP A 140 18.35 -0.42 10.97
C ASP A 140 17.54 -1.19 9.91
N SER A 141 17.42 -0.63 8.71
CA SER A 141 16.62 -1.19 7.62
C SER A 141 17.07 -2.59 7.18
N HIS A 142 18.35 -2.92 7.32
CA HIS A 142 18.91 -4.24 7.04
C HIS A 142 18.35 -5.31 7.99
N LYS A 143 17.95 -4.95 9.21
CA LYS A 143 17.33 -5.86 10.19
C LYS A 143 15.85 -6.10 9.93
N LEU A 144 15.23 -5.40 8.97
CA LEU A 144 13.79 -5.51 8.69
C LEU A 144 13.44 -6.56 7.63
N HIS A 145 14.47 -7.14 6.99
CA HIS A 145 14.34 -8.23 6.00
C HIS A 145 13.33 -7.87 4.88
N LEU A 146 13.39 -6.63 4.38
CA LEU A 146 12.50 -6.13 3.33
C LEU A 146 12.76 -6.87 2.01
N ALA A 147 11.71 -7.52 1.49
CA ALA A 147 11.74 -8.23 0.20
C ALA A 147 10.50 -7.87 -0.64
N TYR A 148 10.36 -8.47 -1.82
CA TYR A 148 9.28 -8.11 -2.75
C TYR A 148 7.90 -8.27 -2.08
N ARG A 149 7.21 -7.13 -1.85
CA ARG A 149 5.88 -7.06 -1.21
C ARG A 149 5.79 -7.69 0.18
N THR A 150 6.91 -7.75 0.93
CA THR A 150 6.95 -8.34 2.26
C THR A 150 7.97 -7.67 3.18
N SER A 151 7.70 -7.73 4.48
CA SER A 151 8.57 -7.25 5.56
C SER A 151 8.37 -8.09 6.82
N ASN A 152 9.41 -8.21 7.65
CA ASN A 152 9.33 -8.84 8.97
C ASN A 152 8.96 -7.84 10.09
N ILE A 153 8.40 -6.69 9.71
CA ILE A 153 8.05 -5.64 10.67
C ILE A 153 6.85 -6.08 11.52
N CYS A 154 7.06 -6.22 12.82
CA CYS A 154 6.02 -6.42 13.83
C CYS A 154 5.85 -5.14 14.64
N GLY A 155 4.60 -4.68 14.81
CA GLY A 155 4.30 -3.44 15.53
C GLY A 155 3.98 -2.25 14.63
N VAL A 156 3.97 -1.06 15.23
CA VAL A 156 3.56 0.19 14.61
C VAL A 156 4.78 0.93 14.11
N ILE A 157 4.85 1.17 12.80
CA ILE A 157 5.86 2.06 12.21
C ILE A 157 5.44 3.50 12.53
N LEU A 158 6.23 4.23 13.31
CA LEU A 158 5.93 5.61 13.71
C LEU A 158 6.59 6.64 12.80
N GLN A 159 7.85 6.40 12.45
CA GLN A 159 8.67 7.28 11.61
C GLN A 159 9.74 6.47 10.87
N ALA A 160 10.38 7.07 9.88
CA ALA A 160 11.57 6.50 9.25
C ALA A 160 12.60 7.58 8.91
N ARG A 161 13.87 7.18 8.90
CA ARG A 161 14.99 7.97 8.40
C ARG A 161 15.37 7.47 7.02
N LEU A 162 15.37 8.37 6.04
CA LEU A 162 15.73 8.08 4.65
C LEU A 162 17.05 8.77 4.28
N ARG A 163 17.77 8.20 3.32
CA ARG A 163 19.03 8.75 2.80
C ARG A 163 18.84 10.12 2.16
N VAL A 164 19.81 11.00 2.35
CA VAL A 164 19.91 12.25 1.59
C VAL A 164 20.73 11.99 0.34
N GLN A 165 20.09 12.06 -0.82
CA GLN A 165 20.76 12.06 -2.12
C GLN A 165 20.26 13.25 -2.93
N LYS A 166 21.16 14.03 -3.52
CA LYS A 166 20.79 15.16 -4.39
C LYS A 166 20.51 14.72 -5.82
N GLY A 167 19.70 15.51 -6.53
CA GLY A 167 19.42 15.34 -7.96
C GLY A 167 18.08 14.68 -8.23
N PHE A 168 16.99 15.39 -7.98
CA PHE A 168 15.65 14.91 -8.30
C PHE A 168 15.50 14.68 -9.81
N ASP A 169 15.03 13.51 -10.22
CA ASP A 169 14.88 13.17 -11.64
C ASP A 169 13.44 13.44 -12.14
N GLU A 170 13.25 14.59 -12.80
CA GLU A 170 11.97 14.98 -13.41
C GLU A 170 11.53 14.05 -14.54
N THR A 171 12.47 13.43 -15.26
CA THR A 171 12.16 12.51 -16.36
C THR A 171 11.60 11.21 -15.79
N LEU A 172 12.28 10.64 -14.80
CA LEU A 172 11.83 9.44 -14.10
C LEU A 172 10.47 9.69 -13.39
N ALA A 173 10.28 10.86 -12.77
CA ALA A 173 9.00 11.23 -12.19
C ALA A 173 7.86 11.27 -13.23
N LYS A 174 8.12 11.74 -14.45
CA LYS A 174 7.16 11.70 -15.56
C LYS A 174 6.84 10.26 -15.99
N GLU A 175 7.83 9.37 -16.06
CA GLU A 175 7.61 7.96 -16.37
C GLU A 175 6.67 7.28 -15.37
N PHE A 176 6.86 7.53 -14.06
CA PHE A 176 5.94 7.04 -13.03
C PHE A 176 4.53 7.63 -13.15
N SER A 177 4.42 8.89 -13.57
CA SER A 177 3.12 9.50 -13.88
C SER A 177 2.42 8.79 -15.06
N LEU A 178 3.16 8.40 -16.09
CA LEU A 178 2.63 7.65 -17.24
C LEU A 178 2.20 6.23 -16.84
N ILE A 179 2.96 5.55 -15.97
CA ILE A 179 2.55 4.26 -15.40
C ILE A 179 1.23 4.41 -14.65
N ARG A 180 1.11 5.42 -13.79
CA ARG A 180 -0.11 5.69 -13.04
C ARG A 180 -1.31 5.97 -13.95
N ALA A 181 -1.10 6.66 -15.06
CA ALA A 181 -2.16 6.94 -16.04
C ALA A 181 -2.70 5.67 -16.73
N LYS A 182 -1.91 4.57 -16.75
CA LYS A 182 -2.33 3.26 -17.25
C LYS A 182 -3.12 2.44 -16.22
N HIS A 183 -3.17 2.86 -14.96
CA HIS A 183 -3.99 2.20 -13.95
C HIS A 183 -5.48 2.54 -14.17
N PRO A 184 -6.40 1.65 -13.74
CA PRO A 184 -7.83 1.90 -13.84
C PRO A 184 -8.24 3.17 -13.08
N LYS A 185 -9.26 3.87 -13.60
CA LYS A 185 -9.82 5.08 -12.97
C LYS A 185 -10.85 4.72 -11.88
N GLU A 186 -11.42 3.52 -11.97
CA GLU A 186 -12.35 2.98 -11.00
C GLU A 186 -11.68 2.83 -9.63
N PRO A 187 -12.44 2.96 -8.52
CA PRO A 187 -11.94 2.68 -7.19
C PRO A 187 -11.31 1.27 -7.13
N SER A 188 -10.08 1.18 -6.65
CA SER A 188 -9.33 -0.07 -6.56
C SER A 188 -8.40 -0.09 -5.36
N CYS A 189 -7.99 -1.28 -4.93
CA CYS A 189 -6.96 -1.50 -3.91
C CYS A 189 -5.56 -1.71 -4.51
N GLY A 190 -5.33 -1.25 -5.75
CA GLY A 190 -4.10 -1.53 -6.49
C GLY A 190 -4.08 -2.93 -7.12
N SER A 191 -2.89 -3.49 -7.27
CA SER A 191 -2.73 -4.87 -7.75
C SER A 191 -3.29 -5.84 -6.72
N CYS A 192 -4.17 -6.73 -7.16
CA CYS A 192 -4.84 -7.70 -6.31
C CYS A 192 -3.89 -8.83 -5.90
N PHE A 193 -3.04 -9.29 -6.82
CA PHE A 193 -2.07 -10.37 -6.58
C PHE A 193 -0.64 -9.93 -6.83
N LYS A 194 0.29 -10.52 -6.09
CA LYS A 194 1.72 -10.45 -6.40
C LYS A 194 1.98 -11.12 -7.74
N ASN A 195 3.03 -10.68 -8.44
CA ASN A 195 3.48 -11.40 -9.62
C ASN A 195 4.16 -12.72 -9.19
N PRO A 196 3.74 -13.87 -9.75
CA PRO A 196 4.45 -15.13 -9.51
C PRO A 196 5.81 -15.12 -10.20
N ALA A 197 6.71 -16.01 -9.78
CA ALA A 197 8.04 -16.11 -10.37
C ALA A 197 7.98 -16.27 -11.91
N ASN A 198 8.76 -15.45 -12.61
CA ASN A 198 8.89 -15.44 -14.07
C ASN A 198 7.56 -15.24 -14.84
N ASP A 199 6.58 -14.58 -14.25
CA ASP A 199 5.28 -14.36 -14.89
C ASP A 199 4.59 -13.10 -14.33
N PHE A 200 3.45 -12.74 -14.92
CA PHE A 200 2.66 -11.60 -14.50
C PHE A 200 1.25 -12.05 -14.13
N ALA A 201 0.80 -11.69 -12.93
CA ALA A 201 -0.53 -12.04 -12.45
C ALA A 201 -1.61 -11.52 -13.41
N GLY A 202 -1.45 -10.30 -13.94
CA GLY A 202 -2.36 -9.73 -14.93
C GLY A 202 -2.52 -10.60 -16.19
N ARG A 203 -1.41 -11.11 -16.74
CA ARG A 203 -1.44 -11.99 -17.92
C ARG A 203 -2.15 -13.31 -17.62
N LEU A 204 -1.89 -13.90 -16.44
CA LEU A 204 -2.54 -15.13 -16.01
C LEU A 204 -4.06 -14.95 -15.87
N LEU A 205 -4.49 -13.87 -15.23
CA LEU A 205 -5.91 -13.52 -15.07
C LEU A 205 -6.60 -13.28 -16.41
N GLU A 206 -5.96 -12.56 -17.33
CA GLU A 206 -6.48 -12.35 -18.69
C GLU A 206 -6.62 -13.69 -19.43
N SER A 207 -5.64 -14.59 -19.29
CA SER A 207 -5.64 -15.89 -19.95
C SER A 207 -6.71 -16.87 -19.44
N VAL A 208 -7.30 -16.61 -18.27
CA VAL A 208 -8.44 -17.38 -17.73
C VAL A 208 -9.77 -16.62 -17.85
N GLY A 209 -9.81 -15.59 -18.70
CA GLY A 209 -11.01 -14.84 -19.04
C GLY A 209 -11.53 -13.95 -17.91
N LEU A 210 -10.64 -13.47 -17.02
CA LEU A 210 -11.05 -12.64 -15.89
C LEU A 210 -10.91 -11.13 -16.15
N LYS A 211 -10.25 -10.69 -17.21
CA LYS A 211 -10.17 -9.26 -17.56
C LYS A 211 -11.56 -8.74 -17.91
N GLY A 212 -12.04 -7.73 -17.17
CA GLY A 212 -13.41 -7.21 -17.31
C GLY A 212 -14.51 -8.08 -16.69
N PHE A 213 -14.17 -9.24 -16.10
CA PHE A 213 -15.14 -10.11 -15.45
C PHE A 213 -15.56 -9.55 -14.08
N SER A 214 -16.83 -9.69 -13.72
CA SER A 214 -17.40 -9.19 -12.48
C SER A 214 -18.30 -10.20 -11.76
N ILE A 215 -18.42 -10.02 -10.45
CA ILE A 215 -19.41 -10.65 -9.58
C ILE A 215 -20.05 -9.53 -8.76
N GLY A 216 -21.35 -9.35 -8.88
CA GLY A 216 -22.04 -8.21 -8.25
C GLY A 216 -21.43 -6.88 -8.70
N GLY A 217 -21.12 -6.00 -7.74
CA GLY A 217 -20.51 -4.69 -8.00
C GLY A 217 -18.98 -4.67 -8.07
N VAL A 218 -18.31 -5.82 -8.04
CA VAL A 218 -16.83 -5.93 -8.05
C VAL A 218 -16.36 -6.67 -9.30
N GLY A 219 -15.28 -6.20 -9.91
CA GLY A 219 -14.68 -6.85 -11.08
C GLY A 219 -13.17 -6.76 -11.11
N PHE A 220 -12.55 -7.47 -12.05
CA PHE A 220 -11.19 -7.16 -12.49
C PHE A 220 -11.26 -6.17 -13.65
N SER A 221 -10.42 -5.14 -13.61
CA SER A 221 -10.49 -4.06 -14.60
C SER A 221 -10.30 -4.55 -16.04
N ALA A 222 -11.10 -4.01 -16.96
CA ALA A 222 -10.92 -4.20 -18.40
C ALA A 222 -9.61 -3.56 -18.92
N GLN A 223 -9.10 -2.53 -18.22
CA GLN A 223 -7.85 -1.85 -18.56
C GLN A 223 -6.63 -2.64 -18.07
N HIS A 224 -6.68 -3.20 -16.85
CA HIS A 224 -5.59 -3.98 -16.27
C HIS A 224 -6.12 -5.13 -15.40
N ALA A 225 -6.00 -6.37 -15.89
CA ALA A 225 -6.64 -7.55 -15.28
C ALA A 225 -6.21 -7.83 -13.82
N ASN A 226 -5.03 -7.41 -13.39
CA ASN A 226 -4.59 -7.56 -11.99
C ASN A 226 -5.19 -6.53 -11.01
N PHE A 227 -6.05 -5.61 -11.44
CA PHE A 227 -6.66 -4.63 -10.54
C PHE A 227 -8.09 -5.04 -10.21
N LEU A 228 -8.33 -5.28 -8.92
CA LEU A 228 -9.68 -5.45 -8.40
C LEU A 228 -10.33 -4.07 -8.27
N VAL A 229 -11.40 -3.85 -9.02
CA VAL A 229 -12.12 -2.58 -9.11
C VAL A 229 -13.54 -2.72 -8.57
N ASN A 230 -14.00 -1.65 -7.92
CA ASN A 230 -15.40 -1.47 -7.57
C ASN A 230 -16.10 -0.74 -8.72
N LEU A 231 -17.05 -1.41 -9.35
CA LEU A 231 -17.86 -0.90 -10.46
C LEU A 231 -19.12 -0.16 -9.97
N GLY A 232 -19.33 -0.11 -8.66
CA GLY A 232 -20.49 0.47 -7.99
C GLY A 232 -21.23 -0.57 -7.17
N ASN A 233 -21.64 -0.20 -5.95
CA ASN A 233 -22.36 -1.08 -5.01
C ASN A 233 -21.67 -2.44 -4.72
N GLY A 234 -20.36 -2.54 -4.92
CA GLY A 234 -19.60 -3.75 -4.62
C GLY A 234 -19.56 -4.07 -3.12
N SER A 235 -19.63 -5.35 -2.78
CA SER A 235 -19.54 -5.81 -1.38
C SER A 235 -18.20 -6.51 -1.08
N PHE A 236 -17.87 -6.61 0.20
CA PHE A 236 -16.72 -7.40 0.67
C PHE A 236 -16.84 -8.88 0.24
N GLY A 237 -18.06 -9.43 0.28
CA GLY A 237 -18.33 -10.79 -0.14
C GLY A 237 -18.07 -11.02 -1.64
N ASP A 238 -18.46 -10.07 -2.50
CA ASP A 238 -18.20 -10.13 -3.94
C ASP A 238 -16.70 -10.10 -4.25
N ALA A 239 -15.98 -9.20 -3.59
CA ALA A 239 -14.53 -9.10 -3.71
C ALA A 239 -13.83 -10.41 -3.31
N LEU A 240 -14.22 -11.02 -2.18
CA LEU A 240 -13.67 -12.30 -1.75
C LEU A 240 -13.97 -13.43 -2.73
N LYS A 241 -15.22 -13.54 -3.21
CA LYS A 241 -15.60 -14.55 -4.22
C LYS A 241 -14.76 -14.41 -5.47
N LEU A 242 -14.55 -13.19 -5.95
CA LEU A 242 -13.78 -12.93 -7.17
C LEU A 242 -12.28 -13.23 -6.98
N ILE A 243 -11.71 -12.92 -5.82
CA ILE A 243 -10.33 -13.30 -5.47
C ILE A 243 -10.17 -14.83 -5.45
N GLN A 244 -11.10 -15.56 -4.84
CA GLN A 244 -11.01 -17.03 -4.81
C GLN A 244 -11.20 -17.65 -6.19
N LEU A 245 -12.15 -17.14 -6.99
CA LEU A 245 -12.34 -17.59 -8.37
C LEU A 245 -11.07 -17.42 -9.21
N ALA A 246 -10.39 -16.27 -9.06
CA ALA A 246 -9.12 -16.00 -9.73
C ALA A 246 -8.04 -17.00 -9.35
N LYS A 247 -7.87 -17.27 -8.06
CA LYS A 247 -6.91 -18.28 -7.58
C LYS A 247 -7.21 -19.66 -8.16
N SER A 248 -8.48 -20.10 -8.12
CA SER A 248 -8.88 -21.42 -8.63
C SER A 248 -8.64 -21.55 -10.13
N ARG A 249 -9.12 -20.61 -10.96
CA ARG A 249 -8.96 -20.70 -12.42
C ARG A 249 -7.51 -20.67 -12.86
N VAL A 250 -6.69 -19.81 -12.24
CA VAL A 250 -5.26 -19.73 -12.57
C VAL A 250 -4.53 -21.01 -12.14
N TYR A 251 -4.85 -21.54 -10.97
CA TYR A 251 -4.29 -22.82 -10.54
C TYR A 251 -4.72 -23.98 -11.43
N GLU A 252 -5.99 -24.08 -11.81
CA GLU A 252 -6.51 -25.14 -12.69
C GLU A 252 -5.78 -25.16 -14.02
N LYS A 253 -5.63 -24.00 -14.68
CA LYS A 253 -5.02 -23.86 -16.01
C LYS A 253 -3.49 -23.89 -16.02
N PHE A 254 -2.85 -23.27 -15.03
CA PHE A 254 -1.39 -23.05 -15.06
C PHE A 254 -0.63 -23.75 -13.94
N LYS A 255 -1.32 -24.37 -12.97
CA LYS A 255 -0.73 -24.93 -11.75
C LYS A 255 0.12 -23.92 -10.96
N LYS A 256 -0.22 -22.63 -11.09
CA LYS A 256 0.41 -21.52 -10.36
C LYS A 256 -0.51 -21.03 -9.26
N VAL A 257 0.03 -20.88 -8.05
CA VAL A 257 -0.69 -20.30 -6.92
C VAL A 257 -0.53 -18.79 -6.97
N LEU A 258 -1.65 -18.06 -7.01
CA LEU A 258 -1.64 -16.61 -6.86
C LEU A 258 -1.75 -16.23 -5.37
N GLU A 259 -0.78 -15.46 -4.92
CA GLU A 259 -0.78 -14.84 -3.59
C GLU A 259 -1.40 -13.44 -3.65
N PRO A 260 -2.42 -13.15 -2.82
CA PRO A 260 -2.94 -11.79 -2.70
C PRO A 260 -1.84 -10.80 -2.27
N GLU A 261 -1.77 -9.67 -2.97
CA GLU A 261 -1.03 -8.48 -2.52
C GLU A 261 -1.94 -7.56 -1.70
N VAL A 262 -3.23 -7.51 -2.04
CA VAL A 262 -4.26 -6.86 -1.23
C VAL A 262 -4.32 -7.50 0.16
N GLN A 263 -4.34 -6.67 1.19
CA GLN A 263 -4.46 -7.12 2.57
C GLN A 263 -5.93 -7.21 2.95
N ILE A 264 -6.39 -8.42 3.24
CA ILE A 264 -7.76 -8.70 3.65
C ILE A 264 -7.81 -8.61 5.16
N ILE A 265 -8.57 -7.64 5.68
CA ILE A 265 -8.70 -7.41 7.13
C ILE A 265 -10.04 -7.96 7.61
N GLY A 266 -9.98 -8.83 8.63
CA GLY A 266 -11.10 -9.61 9.16
C GLY A 266 -11.81 -8.96 10.34
#